data_AF-A0AA36CD54-F1
#
_entry.id   AF-A0AA36CD54-F1
#
_cell.length_a   1.000
_cell.length_b   1.000
_cell.length_c   1.000
_cell.angle_alpha   90.00
_cell.angle_beta   90.00
_cell.angle_gamma   90.00
#
_symmetry.space_group_name_H-M   'P 1'
#
loop_
_entity.id
_entity.type
_entity.pdbx_description
1 polymer ?
#
loop_
_entity_poly.entity_id
_entity_poly.type
_entity_poly.pdbx_seq_one_letter_code
_entity_poly.pdbx_strand_id
1 'polypeptide(L)'
;MPKEKEVSTRLLRPTLPHIDLEQVFSVVENWDPAWENDANIRIFDEGIAQYMLVDEQSHLKFYAALILSKPSLRCTLVQDEPDDVLDNEAHNTFAVFYRNGISPVETKQIDYLRHTLQKRGYRFNSNLNV
;
A
#
# COMPACT_ATOMS: atom_id res chain seq x y z
N MET A 1 -16.73 -19.75 -1.43
CA MET A 1 -15.93 -18.93 -2.35
C MET A 1 -15.49 -17.68 -1.61
N PRO A 2 -14.24 -17.20 -1.78
CA PRO A 2 -13.83 -15.92 -1.23
C PRO A 2 -14.75 -14.82 -1.75
N LYS A 3 -15.12 -13.86 -0.90
CA LYS A 3 -16.01 -12.77 -1.33
C LYS A 3 -15.15 -11.66 -1.93
N GLU A 4 -15.36 -11.38 -3.20
CA GLU A 4 -14.62 -10.32 -3.91
C GLU A 4 -15.38 -8.99 -3.88
N LYS A 5 -14.64 -7.88 -3.91
CA LYS A 5 -15.20 -6.54 -3.95
C LYS A 5 -14.26 -5.57 -4.66
N GLU A 6 -14.83 -4.63 -5.40
CA GLU A 6 -14.09 -3.45 -5.84
C GLU A 6 -14.04 -2.42 -4.70
N VAL A 7 -12.83 -2.01 -4.31
CA VAL A 7 -12.60 -1.12 -3.18
C VAL A 7 -11.81 0.09 -3.64
N SER A 8 -12.30 1.29 -3.31
CA SER A 8 -11.56 2.51 -3.57
C SER A 8 -10.23 2.48 -2.82
N THR A 9 -9.14 2.88 -3.48
CA THR A 9 -7.82 3.00 -2.85
C THR A 9 -7.79 3.96 -1.68
N ARG A 10 -8.82 4.84 -1.52
CA ARG A 10 -8.98 5.74 -0.38
C ARG A 10 -9.49 5.05 0.90
N LEU A 11 -10.13 3.89 0.75
CA LEU A 11 -10.69 3.13 1.87
C LEU A 11 -9.75 2.02 2.34
N LEU A 12 -8.66 1.77 1.60
CA LEU A 12 -7.62 0.83 1.99
C LEU A 12 -6.66 1.49 2.99
N ARG A 13 -6.39 0.79 4.09
CA ARG A 13 -5.42 1.18 5.11
C ARG A 13 -4.32 0.11 5.24
N PRO A 14 -3.04 0.48 5.12
CA PRO A 14 -1.92 -0.40 5.42
C PRO A 14 -1.83 -0.71 6.91
N THR A 15 -1.24 -1.86 7.22
CA THR A 15 -1.04 -2.41 8.57
C THR A 15 0.43 -2.68 8.89
N LEU A 16 1.30 -2.70 7.87
CA LEU A 16 2.74 -2.88 8.05
C LEU A 16 3.50 -1.53 8.07
N PRO A 17 4.49 -1.35 8.96
CA PRO A 17 5.21 -0.08 9.13
C PRO A 17 6.36 0.13 8.13
N HIS A 18 6.56 -0.80 7.21
CA HIS A 18 7.73 -0.85 6.34
C HIS A 18 7.33 -0.76 4.87
N ILE A 19 8.01 0.11 4.12
CA ILE A 19 7.84 0.22 2.67
C ILE A 19 9.20 -0.04 2.02
N ASP A 20 9.32 -1.18 1.34
CA ASP A 20 10.45 -1.48 0.47
C ASP A 20 10.19 -0.88 -0.91
N LEU A 21 10.82 0.26 -1.20
CA LEU A 21 10.60 0.99 -2.44
C LEU A 21 11.10 0.23 -3.67
N GLU A 22 12.13 -0.60 -3.55
CA GLU A 22 12.65 -1.38 -4.68
C GLU A 22 11.60 -2.40 -5.15
N GLN A 23 10.95 -3.08 -4.20
CA GLN A 23 9.86 -4.00 -4.50
C GLN A 23 8.63 -3.25 -5.04
N VAL A 24 8.28 -2.09 -4.47
CA VAL A 24 7.15 -1.28 -4.97
C VAL A 24 7.39 -0.86 -6.42
N PHE A 25 8.59 -0.37 -6.77
CA PHE A 25 8.89 0.02 -8.14
C PHE A 25 8.90 -1.16 -9.10
N SER A 26 9.40 -2.33 -8.68
CA SER A 26 9.28 -3.54 -9.47
C SER A 26 7.82 -3.87 -9.81
N VAL A 27 6.88 -3.64 -8.87
CA VAL A 27 5.43 -3.84 -9.10
C VAL A 27 4.84 -2.73 -9.99
N VAL A 28 5.33 -1.48 -9.88
CA VAL A 28 4.91 -0.37 -10.77
C VAL A 28 5.31 -0.64 -12.22
N GLU A 29 6.55 -1.06 -12.45
CA GLU A 29 7.08 -1.36 -13.79
C GLU A 29 6.40 -2.56 -14.44
N ASN A 30 6.00 -3.54 -13.62
CA ASN A 30 5.39 -4.80 -14.07
C ASN A 30 3.92 -4.89 -13.65
N TRP A 31 3.21 -3.76 -13.59
CA TRP A 31 1.81 -3.73 -13.19
C TRP A 31 0.97 -4.63 -14.11
N ASP A 32 0.34 -5.65 -13.54
CA ASP A 32 -0.56 -6.54 -14.27
C ASP A 32 -1.99 -5.98 -14.21
N PRO A 33 -2.60 -5.58 -15.36
CA PRO A 33 -3.98 -5.14 -15.40
C PRO A 33 -4.99 -6.19 -14.89
N ALA A 34 -4.63 -7.48 -14.86
CA ALA A 34 -5.45 -8.52 -14.27
C ALA A 34 -5.71 -8.26 -12.77
N TRP A 35 -4.79 -7.63 -12.04
CA TRP A 35 -4.97 -7.31 -10.62
C TRP A 35 -6.09 -6.32 -10.33
N GLU A 36 -6.51 -5.55 -11.34
CA GLU A 36 -7.69 -4.70 -11.25
C GLU A 36 -9.00 -5.51 -11.34
N ASN A 37 -8.92 -6.80 -11.68
CA ASN A 37 -10.07 -7.66 -11.99
C ASN A 37 -10.09 -9.02 -11.27
N ASP A 38 -8.93 -9.56 -10.84
CA ASP A 38 -8.76 -10.93 -10.35
C ASP A 38 -8.73 -11.07 -8.81
N ALA A 39 -8.97 -9.97 -8.09
CA ALA A 39 -9.08 -9.91 -6.64
C ALA A 39 -7.81 -10.31 -5.86
N ASN A 40 -6.64 -10.31 -6.48
CA ASN A 40 -5.35 -10.72 -5.89
C ASN A 40 -4.77 -9.78 -4.80
N ILE A 41 -5.62 -8.97 -4.17
CA ILE A 41 -5.30 -8.10 -3.03
C ILE A 41 -6.21 -8.52 -1.88
N ARG A 42 -5.62 -8.88 -0.75
CA ARG A 42 -6.34 -9.44 0.39
C ARG A 42 -6.57 -8.36 1.42
N ILE A 43 -7.83 -8.21 1.81
CA ILE A 43 -8.27 -7.20 2.76
C ILE A 43 -9.19 -7.80 3.81
N PHE A 44 -9.12 -7.26 5.01
CA PHE A 44 -10.06 -7.53 6.10
C PHE A 44 -11.06 -6.37 6.21
N ASP A 45 -12.35 -6.71 6.40
CA ASP A 45 -13.43 -5.74 6.61
C ASP A 45 -13.59 -5.50 8.11
N GLU A 46 -13.20 -4.31 8.56
CA GLU A 46 -13.27 -3.88 9.96
C GLU A 46 -14.71 -3.59 10.42
N GLY A 47 -15.70 -3.71 9.52
CA GLY A 47 -17.10 -3.37 9.80
C GLY A 47 -17.37 -1.86 9.83
N ILE A 48 -16.37 -1.05 9.48
CA ILE A 48 -16.45 0.41 9.36
C ILE A 48 -16.10 0.86 7.92
N ALA A 49 -15.86 2.16 7.71
CA ALA A 49 -15.61 2.74 6.39
C ALA A 49 -14.21 2.44 5.80
N GLN A 50 -13.43 1.52 6.38
CA GLN A 50 -12.07 1.20 5.95
C GLN A 50 -11.80 -0.30 5.93
N TYR A 51 -10.78 -0.69 5.15
CA TYR A 51 -10.36 -2.06 4.92
C TYR A 51 -8.86 -2.19 5.18
N MET A 52 -8.48 -3.18 5.99
CA MET A 52 -7.08 -3.44 6.35
C MET A 52 -6.40 -4.32 5.31
N LEU A 53 -5.20 -3.94 4.87
CA LEU A 53 -4.36 -4.81 4.05
C LEU A 53 -3.78 -5.93 4.93
N VAL A 54 -3.77 -7.15 4.40
CA VAL A 54 -3.54 -8.35 5.24
C VAL A 54 -2.11 -8.88 5.12
N ASP A 55 -1.49 -8.77 3.96
CA ASP A 55 -0.18 -9.35 3.69
C ASP A 55 0.71 -8.39 2.89
N GLU A 56 2.02 -8.66 2.91
CA GLU A 56 3.05 -7.83 2.26
C GLU A 56 2.77 -7.62 0.77
N GLN A 57 2.32 -8.66 0.05
CA GLN A 57 2.01 -8.54 -1.38
C GLN A 57 0.86 -7.55 -1.64
N SER A 58 -0.19 -7.57 -0.80
CA SER A 58 -1.30 -6.64 -0.87
C SER A 58 -0.84 -5.20 -0.62
N HIS A 59 0.10 -5.00 0.30
CA HIS A 59 0.73 -3.69 0.55
C HIS A 59 1.51 -3.18 -0.66
N LEU A 60 2.38 -4.02 -1.24
CA LEU A 60 3.17 -3.64 -2.41
C LEU A 60 2.27 -3.21 -3.59
N LYS A 61 1.24 -4.01 -3.89
CA LYS A 61 0.26 -3.69 -4.95
C LYS A 61 -0.53 -2.42 -4.63
N PHE A 62 -0.91 -2.21 -3.38
CA PHE A 62 -1.57 -0.98 -2.96
C PHE A 62 -0.70 0.25 -3.17
N TYR A 63 0.57 0.24 -2.75
CA TYR A 63 1.47 1.39 -2.95
C TYR A 63 1.75 1.64 -4.43
N ALA A 64 1.95 0.59 -5.23
CA ALA A 64 2.08 0.71 -6.68
C ALA A 64 0.81 1.31 -7.32
N ALA A 65 -0.36 0.86 -6.89
CA ALA A 65 -1.64 1.41 -7.34
C ALA A 65 -1.78 2.91 -6.98
N LEU A 66 -1.32 3.34 -5.80
CA LEU A 66 -1.27 4.76 -5.45
C LEU A 66 -0.36 5.53 -6.41
N ILE A 67 0.88 5.08 -6.64
CA ILE A 67 1.83 5.72 -7.56
C ILE A 67 1.22 5.83 -8.97
N LEU A 68 0.57 4.78 -9.44
CA LEU A 68 -0.12 4.70 -10.73
C LEU A 68 -1.47 5.44 -10.75
N SER A 69 -1.84 6.14 -9.67
CA SER A 69 -3.08 6.90 -9.53
C SER A 69 -4.36 6.08 -9.80
N LYS A 70 -4.36 4.80 -9.41
CA LYS A 70 -5.52 3.91 -9.58
C LYS A 70 -6.62 4.29 -8.57
N PRO A 71 -7.88 4.45 -9.01
CA PRO A 71 -8.97 4.90 -8.14
C PRO A 71 -9.51 3.79 -7.22
N SER A 72 -9.43 2.54 -7.68
CA SER A 72 -9.95 1.34 -7.03
C SER A 72 -9.10 0.12 -7.37
N LEU A 73 -9.26 -0.93 -6.58
CA LEU A 73 -8.66 -2.24 -6.76
C LEU A 73 -9.72 -3.31 -6.52
N ARG A 74 -9.63 -4.43 -7.25
CA ARG A 74 -10.39 -5.63 -6.93
C ARG A 74 -9.69 -6.35 -5.79
N CYS A 75 -10.42 -6.64 -4.72
CA CYS A 75 -9.88 -7.27 -3.52
C CYS A 75 -10.69 -8.50 -3.12
N THR A 76 -10.01 -9.45 -2.49
CA THR A 76 -10.59 -10.60 -1.80
C THR A 76 -10.76 -10.27 -0.31
N LEU A 77 -11.99 -10.38 0.19
CA LEU A 77 -12.29 -10.30 1.61
C LEU A 77 -11.82 -11.57 2.33
N VAL A 78 -11.00 -11.40 3.35
CA VAL A 78 -10.60 -12.48 4.27
C VAL A 78 -11.35 -12.37 5.59
N GLN A 79 -11.36 -13.46 6.36
CA GLN A 79 -12.00 -13.49 7.69
C GLN A 79 -11.04 -13.17 8.83
N ASP A 80 -9.74 -13.39 8.61
CA ASP A 80 -8.73 -13.21 9.64
C ASP A 80 -8.29 -11.74 9.67
N GLU A 81 -8.44 -11.13 10.85
CA GLU A 81 -7.95 -9.78 11.13
C GLU A 81 -6.41 -9.78 11.15
N PRO A 82 -5.74 -8.89 10.39
CA PRO A 82 -4.29 -8.77 10.44
C PRO A 82 -3.84 -7.95 11.66
N ASP A 83 -2.63 -8.22 12.14
CA ASP A 83 -2.00 -7.38 13.16
C ASP A 83 -1.69 -5.99 12.59
N ASP A 84 -2.29 -4.95 13.18
CA ASP A 84 -2.02 -3.56 12.79
C ASP A 84 -0.77 -2.99 13.47
N VAL A 85 0.38 -3.49 13.06
CA VAL A 85 1.67 -3.06 13.60
C VAL A 85 1.93 -1.57 13.30
N LEU A 86 1.44 -1.06 12.16
CA LEU A 86 1.59 0.33 11.76
C LEU A 86 0.91 1.28 12.75
N ASP A 87 -0.34 1.03 13.13
CA ASP A 87 -1.06 1.87 14.08
C ASP A 87 -0.60 1.60 15.53
N ASN A 88 -0.61 0.33 15.93
CA ASN A 88 -0.42 -0.07 17.32
C ASN A 88 1.01 0.18 17.83
N GLU A 89 2.03 -0.04 16.99
CA GLU A 89 3.43 0.00 17.41
C GLU A 89 4.20 1.16 16.78
N ALA A 90 4.01 1.41 15.49
CA ALA A 90 4.73 2.45 14.76
C ALA A 90 4.05 3.82 14.79
N HIS A 91 2.91 3.95 15.48
CA HIS A 91 2.15 5.19 15.60
C HIS A 91 1.91 5.87 14.24
N ASN A 92 1.43 5.11 13.26
CA ASN A 92 1.16 5.55 11.88
C ASN A 92 2.39 6.14 11.16
N THR A 93 3.60 5.68 11.51
CA THR A 93 4.86 6.17 10.92
C THR A 93 5.55 5.09 10.11
N PHE A 94 5.77 5.35 8.81
CA PHE A 94 6.49 4.43 7.94
C PHE A 94 8.01 4.60 8.06
N ALA A 95 8.70 3.46 8.14
CA ALA A 95 10.11 3.35 7.76
C ALA A 95 10.19 2.95 6.28
N VAL A 96 10.92 3.74 5.50
CA VAL A 96 11.05 3.55 4.05
C VAL A 96 12.46 3.08 3.75
N PHE A 97 12.58 1.99 3.01
CA PHE A 97 13.85 1.39 2.65
C PHE A 97 14.07 1.48 1.15
N TYR A 98 15.32 1.76 0.77
CA TYR A 98 15.76 1.72 -0.61
C TYR A 98 17.25 1.35 -0.64
N ARG A 99 17.63 0.43 -1.52
CA ARG A 99 18.97 -0.19 -1.52
C ARG A 99 19.90 0.37 -2.58
N ASN A 100 19.34 0.95 -3.65
CA ASN A 100 20.09 1.46 -4.80
C ASN A 100 20.07 3.00 -4.85
N GLY A 101 20.53 3.63 -5.92
CA GLY A 101 20.40 5.09 -6.10
C GLY A 101 19.04 5.46 -6.70
N ILE A 102 18.36 6.48 -6.18
CA ILE A 102 17.00 6.86 -6.61
C ILE A 102 17.10 7.73 -7.87
N SER A 103 16.44 7.32 -8.96
CA SER A 103 16.35 8.13 -10.18
C SER A 103 15.41 9.33 -10.00
N PRO A 104 15.55 10.39 -10.82
CA PRO A 104 14.65 11.55 -10.76
C PRO A 104 13.17 11.23 -10.99
N VAL A 105 12.86 10.13 -11.69
CA VAL A 105 11.48 9.66 -11.90
C VAL A 105 10.95 9.01 -10.61
N GLU A 106 11.72 8.11 -10.02
CA GLU A 106 11.39 7.47 -8.75
C GLU A 106 11.24 8.50 -7.62
N THR A 107 12.07 9.55 -7.57
CA THR A 107 11.91 10.65 -6.60
C THR A 107 10.51 11.26 -6.67
N LYS A 108 10.02 11.57 -7.88
CA LYS A 108 8.67 12.15 -8.05
C LYS A 108 7.57 11.18 -7.64
N GLN A 109 7.75 9.88 -7.90
CA GLN A 109 6.81 8.85 -7.50
C GLN A 109 6.77 8.69 -5.97
N ILE A 110 7.93 8.73 -5.31
CA ILE A 110 8.05 8.70 -3.84
C ILE A 110 7.38 9.92 -3.22
N ASP A 111 7.62 11.12 -3.77
CA ASP A 111 7.00 12.35 -3.28
C ASP A 111 5.48 12.30 -3.42
N TYR A 112 4.97 11.79 -4.54
CA TYR A 112 3.54 11.58 -4.73
C TYR A 112 2.95 10.59 -3.72
N LEU A 113 3.60 9.44 -3.54
CA LEU A 113 3.17 8.41 -2.58
C LEU A 113 3.14 8.98 -1.16
N ARG A 114 4.22 9.64 -0.74
CA ARG A 114 4.34 10.28 0.57
C ARG A 114 3.27 11.32 0.79
N HIS A 115 3.08 12.24 -0.15
CA HIS A 115 2.05 13.27 -0.06
C HIS A 115 0.65 12.67 0.06
N THR A 116 0.37 11.62 -0.72
CA THR A 116 -0.91 10.92 -0.69
C THR A 116 -1.17 10.26 0.66
N LEU A 117 -0.17 9.63 1.25
CA LEU A 117 -0.28 8.98 2.56
C LEU A 117 -0.29 9.99 3.71
N GLN A 118 0.47 11.08 3.63
CA GLN A 118 0.45 12.17 4.61
C GLN A 118 -0.93 12.84 4.71
N LYS A 119 -1.61 13.05 3.58
CA LYS A 119 -3.00 13.53 3.56
C LYS A 119 -3.98 12.60 4.28
N ARG A 120 -3.62 11.34 4.48
CA ARG A 120 -4.41 10.32 5.19
C ARG A 120 -3.98 10.16 6.65
N GLY A 121 -3.05 10.98 7.14
CA GLY A 121 -2.61 10.97 8.54
C GLY A 121 -1.31 10.20 8.80
N TYR A 122 -0.69 9.60 7.78
CA TYR A 122 0.55 8.86 7.95
C TYR A 122 1.79 9.77 8.00
N ARG A 123 2.79 9.32 8.76
CA ARG A 123 4.10 9.95 8.91
C ARG A 123 5.18 9.10 8.28
N PHE A 124 6.36 9.69 8.07
CA PHE A 124 7.51 9.01 7.50
C PHE A 124 8.74 9.35 8.32
N ASN A 125 9.52 8.34 8.71
CA ASN A 125 10.83 8.56 9.28
C ASN A 125 11.75 9.15 8.19
N SER A 126 12.46 10.23 8.51
CA SER A 126 13.22 11.07 7.59
C SER A 126 14.48 10.40 7.00
N ASN A 127 14.73 9.13 7.29
CA ASN A 127 15.91 8.41 6.81
C ASN A 127 15.69 7.87 5.38
N LEU A 128 15.48 8.75 4.41
CA LEU A 128 15.94 8.44 3.07
C LEU A 128 17.42 8.82 3.05
N ASN A 129 18.31 7.85 3.15
CA ASN A 129 19.69 8.05 2.72
C ASN A 129 19.64 8.18 1.19
N VAL A 130 19.39 9.39 0.71
CA VAL A 130 19.58 9.77 -0.70
C VAL A 130 21.06 10.09 -0.90
#